data_AF-A0A661FRC0-F1
#
_entry.id   AF-A0A661FRC0-F1
#
_cell.length_a   1.000
_cell.length_b   1.000
_cell.length_c   1.000
_cell.angle_alpha   90.00
_cell.angle_beta   90.00
_cell.angle_gamma   90.00
#
_symmetry.space_group_name_H-M   'P 1'
#
loop_
_entity.id
_entity.type
_entity.pdbx_description
1 polymer ?
#
loop_
_entity_poly.entity_id
_entity_poly.type
_entity_poly.pdbx_seq_one_letter_code
_entity_poly.pdbx_strand_id
1 'polypeptide(L)'
;MAKPDPAGQEFAIPAWIPGSYLIRDLARQVVVIGAEAEGREIDLSKTDNSTWQADPCESPLTLTAQIYAYDLSVRGAHVDTTHAFFDGACVFPVVVGQEDQTCQLDILPPQKSVGNDWRVATSMQPLSAKRYEFGTYVAANYAELIDHPVEMGDI
;
A
#
# COMPACT_ATOMS: atom_id res chain seq x y z
N MET A 1 -4.98 10.89 -3.06
CA MET A 1 -5.52 11.72 -1.96
C MET A 1 -6.30 12.90 -2.50
N ALA A 2 -7.26 13.44 -1.75
CA ALA A 2 -8.13 14.52 -2.23
C ALA A 2 -7.58 15.94 -2.02
N LYS A 3 -6.71 16.15 -1.01
CA LYS A 3 -6.13 17.45 -0.67
C LYS A 3 -4.64 17.28 -0.33
N PRO A 4 -3.72 17.43 -1.29
CA PRO A 4 -2.29 17.41 -1.03
C PRO A 4 -1.84 18.60 -0.18
N ASP A 5 -0.68 18.49 0.49
CA ASP A 5 -0.04 19.62 1.15
C ASP A 5 0.34 20.70 0.10
N PRO A 6 -0.06 21.98 0.29
CA PRO A 6 0.26 23.05 -0.66
C PRO A 6 1.76 23.36 -0.80
N ALA A 7 2.60 22.92 0.15
CA ALA A 7 4.06 23.02 0.05
C ALA A 7 4.70 21.83 -0.68
N GLY A 8 3.92 20.83 -1.10
CA GLY A 8 4.39 19.59 -1.70
C GLY A 8 4.20 18.42 -0.74
N GLN A 9 3.37 17.46 -1.15
CA GLN A 9 2.99 16.34 -0.30
C GLN A 9 4.13 15.32 -0.15
N GLU A 10 4.40 14.93 1.09
CA GLU A 10 5.33 13.85 1.40
C GLU A 10 4.64 12.49 1.53
N PHE A 11 5.36 11.47 1.09
CA PHE A 11 5.01 10.07 1.21
C PHE A 11 6.18 9.29 1.77
N ALA A 12 5.92 8.33 2.65
CA ALA A 12 6.98 7.47 3.16
C ALA A 12 6.56 6.01 3.22
N ILE A 13 7.51 5.10 3.02
CA ILE A 13 7.35 3.71 3.42
C ILE A 13 7.90 3.55 4.83
N PRO A 14 7.17 2.94 5.79
CA PRO A 14 7.66 2.74 7.14
C PRO A 14 9.02 2.04 7.19
N ALA A 15 9.91 2.52 8.07
CA ALA A 15 11.19 1.86 8.32
C ALA A 15 11.08 0.68 9.32
N TRP A 16 9.88 0.32 9.73
CA TRP A 16 9.61 -0.74 10.71
C TRP A 16 8.14 -1.19 10.61
N ILE A 17 7.85 -2.36 11.18
CA ILE A 17 6.51 -2.96 11.22
C ILE A 17 6.07 -3.00 12.69
N PRO A 18 4.83 -2.57 13.03
CA PRO A 18 4.29 -2.72 14.38
C PRO A 18 4.50 -4.14 14.95
N GLY A 19 4.95 -4.20 16.21
CA GLY A 19 5.31 -5.48 16.86
C GLY A 19 6.71 -6.03 16.52
N SER A 20 7.47 -5.38 15.63
CA SER A 20 8.87 -5.74 15.32
C SER A 20 9.83 -4.61 15.68
N TYR A 21 10.70 -4.82 16.68
CA TYR A 21 11.68 -3.82 17.15
C TYR A 21 12.96 -3.71 16.30
N LEU A 22 12.91 -4.13 15.03
CA LEU A 22 14.07 -4.13 14.13
C LEU A 22 13.80 -3.18 12.96
N ILE A 23 14.69 -2.22 12.76
CA ILE A 23 14.65 -1.29 11.61
C ILE A 23 14.82 -2.09 10.32
N ARG A 24 13.86 -1.95 9.41
CA ARG A 24 13.85 -2.57 8.09
C ARG A 24 13.96 -1.48 7.03
N ASP A 25 14.73 -1.75 6.00
CA ASP A 25 14.67 -0.98 4.77
C ASP A 25 13.57 -1.57 3.89
N LEU A 26 12.30 -1.27 4.21
CA LEU A 26 11.15 -1.74 3.43
C LEU A 26 11.08 -1.00 2.09
N ALA A 27 11.49 0.27 2.07
CA ALA A 27 11.51 1.11 0.88
C ALA A 27 12.40 0.54 -0.24
N ARG A 28 13.40 -0.30 0.07
CA ARG A 28 14.20 -1.01 -0.95
C ARG A 28 13.37 -1.86 -1.91
N GLN A 29 12.17 -2.28 -1.51
CA GLN A 29 11.28 -3.10 -2.34
C GLN A 29 10.49 -2.26 -3.36
N VAL A 30 10.50 -0.93 -3.25
CA VAL A 30 9.88 -0.04 -4.24
C VAL A 30 10.74 -0.01 -5.51
N VAL A 31 10.25 -0.64 -6.57
CA VAL A 31 10.95 -0.75 -7.87
C VAL A 31 10.68 0.48 -8.73
N VAL A 32 9.44 0.94 -8.74
CA VAL A 32 8.97 2.10 -9.49
C VAL A 32 8.06 2.90 -8.59
N ILE A 33 8.19 4.22 -8.62
CA ILE A 33 7.28 5.14 -7.97
C ILE A 33 7.04 6.33 -8.91
N GLY A 34 5.79 6.76 -9.03
CA GLY A 34 5.39 7.91 -9.83
C GLY A 34 4.15 8.55 -9.25
N ALA A 35 3.94 9.83 -9.57
CA ALA A 35 2.78 10.57 -9.14
C ALA A 35 2.11 11.27 -10.33
N GLU A 36 0.79 11.41 -10.26
CA GLU A 36 0.02 12.16 -11.23
C GLU A 36 -1.10 12.96 -10.58
N ALA A 37 -1.44 14.10 -11.17
CA ALA A 37 -2.61 14.89 -10.83
C ALA A 37 -3.34 15.28 -12.11
N GLU A 38 -4.64 14.96 -12.20
CA GLU A 38 -5.47 15.21 -13.39
C GLU A 38 -4.88 14.69 -14.71
N GLY A 39 -4.21 13.53 -14.66
CA GLY A 39 -3.57 12.90 -15.82
C GLY A 39 -2.27 13.58 -16.28
N ARG A 40 -1.71 14.48 -15.46
CA ARG A 40 -0.37 15.05 -15.65
C ARG A 40 0.58 14.45 -14.63
N GLU A 41 1.76 14.06 -15.08
CA GLU A 41 2.84 13.60 -14.22
C GLU A 41 3.27 14.72 -13.25
N ILE A 42 3.48 14.35 -11.99
CA ILE A 42 4.00 15.21 -10.93
C ILE A 42 5.36 14.65 -10.52
N ASP A 43 6.38 15.50 -10.54
CA ASP A 43 7.73 15.09 -10.18
C ASP A 43 7.80 14.67 -8.71
N LEU A 44 8.55 13.58 -8.45
CA LEU A 44 8.83 13.07 -7.12
C LEU A 44 10.32 13.20 -6.82
N SER A 45 10.65 13.95 -5.77
CA SER A 45 12.00 14.07 -5.24
C SER A 45 12.17 13.17 -4.03
N LYS A 46 13.14 12.26 -4.08
CA LYS A 46 13.49 11.41 -2.94
C LYS A 46 14.27 12.23 -1.90
N THR A 47 13.72 12.42 -0.70
CA THR A 47 14.29 13.26 0.36
C THR A 47 15.18 12.47 1.33
N ASP A 48 14.88 11.18 1.52
CA ASP A 48 15.71 10.22 2.26
C ASP A 48 15.56 8.80 1.68
N ASN A 49 16.04 7.75 2.38
CA ASN A 49 15.99 6.37 1.89
C ASN A 49 14.58 5.82 1.66
N SER A 50 13.57 6.34 2.34
CA SER A 50 12.20 5.85 2.40
C SER A 50 11.13 6.91 2.17
N THR A 51 11.51 8.17 1.95
CA THR A 51 10.60 9.31 1.82
C THR A 51 10.73 9.98 0.45
N TRP A 52 9.59 10.34 -0.14
CA TRP A 52 9.47 11.08 -1.39
C TRP A 52 8.58 12.29 -1.18
N GLN A 53 8.95 13.41 -1.79
CA GLN A 53 8.15 14.62 -1.84
C GLN A 53 7.69 14.88 -3.27
N ALA A 54 6.39 15.07 -3.44
CA ALA A 54 5.81 15.52 -4.70
C ALA A 54 5.92 17.03 -4.84
N ASP A 55 6.11 17.48 -6.08
CA ASP A 55 5.94 18.89 -6.40
C ASP A 55 4.52 19.38 -6.01
N PRO A 56 4.38 20.65 -5.59
CA PRO A 56 3.09 21.20 -5.18
C PRO A 56 2.02 21.06 -6.27
N CYS A 57 0.82 20.60 -5.87
CA CYS A 57 -0.34 20.55 -6.75
C CYS A 57 -1.63 20.85 -5.98
N GLU A 58 -2.60 21.46 -6.65
CA GLU A 58 -3.90 21.82 -6.05
C GLU A 58 -4.97 20.73 -6.23
N SER A 59 -4.75 19.83 -7.19
CA SER A 59 -5.69 18.77 -7.56
C SER A 59 -5.42 17.48 -6.79
N PRO A 60 -6.39 16.53 -6.72
CA PRO A 60 -6.16 15.22 -6.16
C PRO A 60 -4.94 14.53 -6.77
N LEU A 61 -4.04 14.08 -5.90
CA LEU A 61 -2.77 13.44 -6.27
C LEU A 61 -2.91 11.91 -6.18
N THR A 62 -2.54 11.22 -7.23
CA THR A 62 -2.46 9.75 -7.30
C THR A 62 -0.99 9.34 -7.25
N LEU A 63 -0.65 8.46 -6.31
CA LEU A 63 0.67 7.84 -6.24
C LEU A 63 0.56 6.40 -6.77
N THR A 64 1.44 6.04 -7.71
CA THR A 64 1.57 4.67 -8.21
C THR A 64 2.91 4.12 -7.80
N ALA A 65 2.92 2.94 -7.17
CA ALA A 65 4.13 2.24 -6.77
C ALA A 65 4.10 0.78 -7.25
N GLN A 66 5.25 0.26 -7.67
CA GLN A 66 5.46 -1.16 -7.92
C GLN A 66 6.37 -1.74 -6.82
N ILE A 67 5.89 -2.75 -6.12
CA ILE A 67 6.57 -3.37 -4.99
C ILE A 67 7.09 -4.75 -5.37
N TYR A 68 8.38 -5.00 -5.15
CA TYR A 68 8.96 -6.33 -5.29
C TYR A 68 8.59 -7.19 -4.08
N ALA A 69 7.83 -8.26 -4.34
CA ALA A 69 7.26 -9.12 -3.31
C ALA A 69 7.79 -10.56 -3.44
N TYR A 70 9.01 -10.80 -2.97
CA TYR A 70 9.63 -12.14 -2.95
C TYR A 70 10.32 -12.44 -1.60
N ASP A 71 9.67 -12.07 -0.49
CA ASP A 71 10.13 -12.34 0.87
C ASP A 71 9.12 -13.23 1.60
N LEU A 72 9.45 -14.53 1.69
CA LEU A 72 8.66 -15.57 2.41
C LEU A 72 8.75 -15.37 3.93
N SER A 73 8.14 -14.29 4.42
CA SER A 73 8.13 -13.88 5.82
C SER A 73 6.79 -13.26 6.17
N VAL A 74 6.30 -13.54 7.38
CA VAL A 74 5.08 -12.89 7.95
C VAL A 74 5.23 -11.38 8.18
N ARG A 75 6.39 -10.82 7.88
CA ARG A 75 6.79 -9.41 8.07
C ARG A 75 7.30 -8.82 6.74
N GLY A 76 6.83 -9.35 5.63
CA GLY A 76 7.28 -9.01 4.29
C GLY A 76 6.12 -9.01 3.29
N ALA A 77 6.45 -9.13 2.02
CA ALA A 77 5.49 -9.37 0.96
C ALA A 77 6.03 -10.48 0.05
N HIS A 78 5.14 -11.39 -0.33
CA HIS A 78 5.46 -12.52 -1.20
C HIS A 78 4.32 -12.74 -2.19
N VAL A 79 4.65 -12.82 -3.47
CA VAL A 79 3.69 -13.13 -4.53
C VAL A 79 4.32 -14.18 -5.44
N ASP A 80 3.62 -15.30 -5.64
CA ASP A 80 3.95 -16.29 -6.65
C ASP A 80 2.68 -16.81 -7.35
N THR A 81 2.79 -17.93 -8.07
CA THR A 81 1.65 -18.51 -8.80
C THR A 81 0.65 -19.25 -7.90
N THR A 82 0.93 -19.41 -6.61
CA THR A 82 0.15 -20.18 -5.64
C THR A 82 -0.59 -19.30 -4.64
N HIS A 83 0.03 -18.19 -4.23
CA HIS A 83 -0.57 -17.23 -3.31
C HIS A 83 0.07 -15.84 -3.43
N ALA A 84 -0.51 -14.89 -2.71
CA ALA A 84 0.01 -13.56 -2.47
C ALA A 84 -0.23 -13.16 -1.01
N PHE A 85 0.84 -12.88 -0.29
CA PHE A 85 0.86 -12.38 1.08
C PHE A 85 1.46 -10.98 1.10
N PHE A 86 0.91 -10.08 1.92
CA PHE A 86 1.64 -8.88 2.32
C PHE A 86 1.26 -8.37 3.71
N ASP A 87 2.28 -7.87 4.40
CA ASP A 87 2.14 -6.93 5.50
C ASP A 87 1.92 -5.51 4.95
N GLY A 88 0.93 -4.78 5.47
CA GLY A 88 0.56 -3.46 4.94
C GLY A 88 1.70 -2.45 4.99
N ALA A 89 2.59 -2.53 5.98
CA ALA A 89 3.74 -1.62 6.08
C ALA A 89 4.77 -1.83 4.95
N CYS A 90 4.75 -2.98 4.28
CA CYS A 90 5.62 -3.28 3.14
C CYS A 90 5.08 -2.74 1.81
N VAL A 91 3.78 -2.42 1.74
CA VAL A 91 3.09 -2.13 0.47
C VAL A 91 2.48 -0.73 0.43
N PHE A 92 1.98 -0.22 1.55
CA PHE A 92 1.25 1.06 1.58
C PHE A 92 2.15 2.20 2.05
N PRO A 93 2.44 3.19 1.18
CA PRO A 93 3.04 4.43 1.61
C PRO A 93 2.10 5.19 2.56
N VAL A 94 2.65 5.76 3.64
CA VAL A 94 1.94 6.74 4.45
C VAL A 94 1.87 8.07 3.70
N VAL A 95 0.74 8.78 3.81
CA VAL A 95 0.60 10.18 3.39
C VAL A 95 0.91 11.04 4.61
N VAL A 96 2.10 11.64 4.62
CA VAL A 96 2.62 12.36 5.80
C VAL A 96 1.71 13.54 6.15
N GLY A 97 1.37 13.67 7.43
CA GLY A 97 0.45 14.69 7.94
C GLY A 97 -1.04 14.38 7.72
N GLN A 98 -1.37 13.23 7.13
CA GLN A 98 -2.75 12.78 6.89
C GLN A 98 -2.98 11.35 7.39
N GLU A 99 -2.20 10.90 8.37
CA GLU A 99 -2.19 9.53 8.88
C GLU A 99 -3.52 9.13 9.52
N ASP A 100 -4.20 10.09 10.14
CA ASP A 100 -5.49 9.90 10.83
C ASP A 100 -6.70 9.83 9.88
N GLN A 101 -6.49 9.98 8.57
CA GLN A 101 -7.57 9.89 7.59
C GLN A 101 -8.02 8.43 7.37
N THR A 102 -9.33 8.24 7.22
CA THR A 102 -9.91 6.93 6.88
C THR A 102 -9.33 6.42 5.57
N CYS A 103 -8.86 5.17 5.60
CA CYS A 103 -8.25 4.49 4.47
C CYS A 103 -9.24 3.48 3.87
N GLN A 104 -9.39 3.51 2.55
CA GLN A 104 -10.09 2.45 1.80
C GLN A 104 -9.07 1.66 1.01
N LEU A 105 -9.17 0.34 1.09
CA LEU A 105 -8.32 -0.59 0.36
C LEU A 105 -9.18 -1.38 -0.60
N ASP A 106 -8.99 -1.17 -1.90
CA ASP A 106 -9.62 -1.97 -2.94
C ASP A 106 -8.65 -3.04 -3.42
N ILE A 107 -8.98 -4.31 -3.16
CA ILE A 107 -8.14 -5.45 -3.53
C ILE A 107 -8.73 -6.08 -4.79
N LEU A 108 -7.98 -5.98 -5.89
CA LEU A 108 -8.40 -6.50 -7.19
C LEU A 108 -7.90 -7.93 -7.42
N PRO A 109 -8.66 -8.78 -8.11
CA PRO A 109 -8.17 -10.10 -8.50
C PRO A 109 -6.98 -9.99 -9.46
N PRO A 110 -6.06 -10.96 -9.46
CA PRO A 110 -4.94 -11.00 -10.40
C PRO A 110 -5.43 -11.00 -11.85
N GLN A 111 -4.69 -10.34 -12.74
CA GLN A 111 -5.00 -10.35 -14.17
C GLN A 111 -4.52 -11.69 -14.81
N LYS A 112 -5.44 -12.41 -15.48
CA LYS A 112 -5.26 -13.70 -16.22
C LYS A 112 -5.41 -14.97 -15.35
N SER A 113 -5.27 -16.15 -15.97
CA SER A 113 -5.69 -17.49 -15.50
C SER A 113 -5.08 -18.04 -14.21
N VAL A 114 -4.30 -17.26 -13.48
CA VAL A 114 -3.70 -17.65 -12.19
C VAL A 114 -4.52 -16.98 -11.11
N GLY A 115 -4.97 -17.76 -10.13
CA GLY A 115 -5.73 -17.24 -9.01
C GLY A 115 -7.18 -16.84 -9.31
N ASN A 116 -7.78 -17.41 -10.36
CA ASN A 116 -9.22 -17.23 -10.64
C ASN A 116 -10.11 -17.64 -9.47
N ASP A 117 -9.69 -18.67 -8.74
CA ASP A 117 -10.40 -19.19 -7.56
C ASP A 117 -9.78 -18.68 -6.24
N TRP A 118 -8.85 -17.72 -6.32
CA TRP A 118 -8.26 -17.16 -5.10
C TRP A 118 -9.30 -16.41 -4.28
N ARG A 119 -9.09 -16.50 -2.98
CA ARG A 119 -9.88 -15.84 -1.95
C ARG A 119 -8.99 -14.91 -1.17
N VAL A 120 -9.60 -13.89 -0.55
CA VAL A 120 -8.88 -12.90 0.26
C VAL A 120 -9.15 -13.15 1.73
N ALA A 121 -8.11 -13.44 2.51
CA ALA A 121 -8.18 -13.50 3.96
C ALA A 121 -7.46 -12.30 4.58
N THR A 122 -8.22 -11.50 5.32
CA THR A 122 -7.72 -10.39 6.14
C THR A 122 -8.67 -10.19 7.31
N SER A 123 -8.18 -9.59 8.41
CA SER A 123 -9.00 -9.15 9.53
C SER A 123 -9.56 -7.73 9.35
N MET A 124 -9.19 -7.05 8.25
CA MET A 124 -9.69 -5.70 7.93
C MET A 124 -11.21 -5.70 7.74
N GLN A 125 -11.87 -4.61 8.16
CA GLN A 125 -13.32 -4.48 8.03
C GLN A 125 -13.73 -4.40 6.55
N PRO A 126 -14.65 -5.27 6.07
CA PRO A 126 -15.15 -5.18 4.70
C PRO A 126 -16.09 -3.96 4.56
N LEU A 127 -15.93 -3.21 3.47
CA LEU A 127 -16.83 -2.12 3.09
C LEU A 127 -17.86 -2.58 2.06
N SER A 128 -17.40 -3.19 0.97
CA SER A 128 -18.24 -3.77 -0.09
C SER A 128 -17.90 -5.23 -0.39
N ALA A 129 -16.71 -5.69 0.02
CA ALA A 129 -16.27 -7.07 -0.13
C ALA A 129 -17.16 -8.02 0.70
N LYS A 130 -17.37 -9.25 0.18
CA LYS A 130 -17.92 -10.33 0.99
C LYS A 130 -16.77 -11.08 1.67
N ARG A 131 -17.12 -11.89 2.66
CA ARG A 131 -16.18 -12.76 3.34
C ARG A 131 -15.44 -13.64 2.32
N TYR A 132 -14.10 -13.60 2.36
CA TYR A 132 -13.20 -14.33 1.47
C TYR A 132 -13.21 -13.89 0.00
N GLU A 133 -13.76 -12.72 -0.33
CA GLU A 133 -13.80 -12.22 -1.70
C GLU A 133 -12.91 -10.99 -1.89
N PHE A 134 -12.50 -10.76 -3.13
CA PHE A 134 -11.92 -9.48 -3.57
C PHE A 134 -12.94 -8.34 -3.42
N GLY A 135 -12.45 -7.10 -3.38
CA GLY A 135 -13.27 -5.90 -3.26
C GLY A 135 -12.72 -4.92 -2.23
N THR A 136 -13.61 -4.05 -1.73
CA THR A 136 -13.20 -2.91 -0.92
C THR A 136 -13.35 -3.18 0.57
N TYR A 137 -12.30 -2.81 1.30
CA TYR A 137 -12.15 -2.85 2.75
C TYR A 137 -11.89 -1.44 3.28
N VAL A 138 -12.05 -1.25 4.59
CA VAL A 138 -11.85 0.05 5.25
C VAL A 138 -11.06 -0.10 6.55
N ALA A 139 -10.21 0.88 6.82
CA ALA A 139 -9.52 1.08 8.08
C ALA A 139 -9.72 2.53 8.53
N ALA A 140 -9.82 2.78 9.83
CA ALA A 140 -10.09 4.10 10.39
C ALA A 140 -8.95 5.09 10.14
N ASN A 141 -7.71 4.60 10.03
CA ASN A 141 -6.50 5.39 9.80
C ASN A 141 -5.36 4.51 9.23
N TYR A 142 -4.21 5.14 8.95
CA TYR A 142 -3.03 4.44 8.43
C TYR A 142 -2.48 3.37 9.39
N ALA A 143 -2.53 3.61 10.71
CA ALA A 143 -2.03 2.66 11.69
C ALA A 143 -2.86 1.35 11.70
N GLU A 144 -4.18 1.45 11.59
CA GLU A 144 -5.05 0.28 11.41
C GLU A 144 -4.86 -0.39 10.04
N LEU A 145 -4.70 0.40 8.97
CA LEU A 145 -4.49 -0.13 7.62
C LEU A 145 -3.31 -1.12 7.55
N ILE A 146 -2.21 -0.80 8.24
CA ILE A 146 -1.01 -1.64 8.24
C ILE A 146 -1.02 -2.75 9.30
N ASP A 147 -2.00 -2.77 10.21
CA ASP A 147 -2.14 -3.80 11.26
C ASP A 147 -2.95 -5.02 10.80
N HIS A 148 -3.41 -5.01 9.54
CA HIS A 148 -4.18 -6.08 8.92
C HIS A 148 -3.44 -6.69 7.73
N PRO A 149 -2.60 -7.73 7.94
CA PRO A 149 -2.02 -8.49 6.84
C PRO A 149 -3.09 -9.07 5.92
N VAL A 150 -2.71 -9.29 4.67
CA VAL A 150 -3.58 -9.85 3.64
C VAL A 150 -2.93 -11.10 3.05
N GLU A 151 -3.69 -12.18 3.03
CA GLU A 151 -3.37 -13.43 2.34
C GLU A 151 -4.37 -13.65 1.21
N MET A 152 -3.86 -14.04 0.03
CA MET A 152 -4.67 -14.33 -1.15
C MET A 152 -4.21 -15.64 -1.77
N GLY A 153 -5.11 -16.59 -1.98
CA GLY A 153 -4.72 -17.92 -2.47
C GLY A 153 -5.89 -18.88 -2.53
N ASP A 154 -5.61 -20.15 -2.78
CA ASP A 154 -6.58 -21.24 -2.60
C ASP A 154 -6.73 -21.55 -1.11
N ILE A 155 -7.63 -20.82 -0.43
CA ILE A 155 -7.82 -20.81 1.04
C ILE A 155 -9.27 -20.99 1.50
#